data_AF-A0A1F8PA97-F1
#
_entry.id   AF-A0A1F8PA97-F1
#
_cell.length_a   1.000
_cell.length_b   1.000
_cell.length_c   1.000
_cell.angle_alpha   90.00
_cell.angle_beta   90.00
_cell.angle_gamma   90.00
#
_symmetry.space_group_name_H-M   'P 1'
#
loop_
_entity.id
_entity.type
_entity.pdbx_description
1 polymer ?
#
loop_
_entity_poly.entity_id
_entity_poly.type
_entity_poly.pdbx_seq_one_letter_code
_entity_poly.pdbx_strand_id
1 'polypeptide(L)' 'MHLYEVLRRPLITEKNTALQVLNKYAFEIADEANKMMVKDAVEKAFKVKVTGV' A
#
# COMPACT_ATOMS: atom_id res chain seq x y z
N MET A 1 -16.48 5.52 0.82
CA MET A 1 -15.05 5.51 1.18
C MET A 1 -14.33 6.63 0.47
N HIS A 2 -13.62 7.47 1.23
CA HIS A 2 -12.64 8.38 0.64
C HIS A 2 -11.35 7.61 0.33
N LEU A 3 -10.68 7.95 -0.78
CA LEU A 3 -9.45 7.26 -1.21
C LEU A 3 -8.33 7.30 -0.16
N TYR A 4 -8.38 8.29 0.74
CA TYR A 4 -7.43 8.48 1.83
C TYR A 4 -7.64 7.52 3.01
N GLU A 5 -8.81 6.87 3.10
CA GLU A 5 -9.12 5.91 4.17
C GLU A 5 -8.68 4.48 3.82
N VAL A 6 -8.22 4.26 2.58
CA VAL A 6 -7.82 2.95 2.07
C VAL A 6 -6.55 2.43 2.75
N LEU A 7 -5.56 3.30 2.98
CA LEU A 7 -4.28 2.96 3.61
C LEU A 7 -4.33 3.38 5.09
N ARG A 8 -4.33 2.41 6.02
CA ARG A 8 -4.37 2.70 7.46
C ARG A 8 -2.99 3.00 8.03
N ARG A 9 -2.03 2.09 7.83
CA ARG A 9 -0.64 2.24 8.32
C ARG A 9 0.33 1.32 7.57
N PRO A 10 1.63 1.66 7.48
CA PRO A 10 2.65 0.73 6.99
C PRO A 10 2.87 -0.42 8.00
N LEU A 11 3.14 -1.62 7.48
CA LEU A 11 3.49 -2.78 8.30
C LEU A 11 5.02 -2.90 8.37
N ILE A 12 5.58 -2.49 9.50
CA ILE A 12 7.03 -2.50 9.73
C ILE A 12 7.38 -3.76 10.54
N THR A 13 8.07 -4.68 9.90
CA THR A 13 8.61 -5.92 10.49
C THR A 13 9.93 -6.25 9.79
N GLU A 14 10.80 -7.07 10.38
CA GLU A 14 12.08 -7.45 9.75
C GLU A 14 11.87 -8.09 8.38
N LYS A 15 10.81 -8.90 8.28
CA LYS A 15 10.39 -9.52 7.02
C LYS A 15 10.00 -8.49 5.96
N ASN A 16 9.22 -7.47 6.34
CA ASN A 16 8.79 -6.44 5.39
C ASN A 16 9.93 -5.51 5.02
N THR A 17 10.83 -5.19 5.96
CA THR A 17 12.05 -4.43 5.68
C THR A 17 12.94 -5.16 4.67
N ALA A 18 13.07 -6.49 4.75
CA ALA A 18 13.79 -7.26 3.75
C ALA A 18 13.15 -7.16 2.35
N LEU A 19 11.83 -7.07 2.26
CA LEU A 19 11.10 -6.90 1.00
C LEU A 19 11.25 -5.48 0.40
N GLN A 20 11.52 -4.47 1.22
CA GLN A 20 11.75 -3.10 0.74
C GLN A 20 12.96 -3.01 -0.18
N VAL A 21 14.00 -3.83 0.04
CA VAL A 21 15.17 -3.93 -0.86
C VAL A 21 14.75 -4.35 -2.28
N LEU A 22 13.64 -5.07 -2.41
CA LEU A 22 13.05 -5.50 -3.67
C LEU A 22 11.93 -4.56 -4.16
N ASN A 23 11.84 -3.33 -3.64
CA ASN A 23 10.78 -2.35 -3.92
C ASN A 23 9.37 -2.85 -3.61
N LYS A 24 9.23 -3.75 -2.62
CA LYS A 24 7.93 -4.26 -2.16
C LYS A 24 7.61 -3.69 -0.78
N TYR A 25 6.42 -3.13 -0.65
CA TYR A 25 5.96 -2.47 0.57
C TYR A 25 4.66 -3.11 1.05
N ALA A 26 4.49 -3.21 2.36
CA ALA A 26 3.32 -3.78 2.99
C ALA A 26 2.59 -2.73 3.83
N PHE A 27 1.27 -2.67 3.67
CA PHE A 27 0.39 -1.74 4.38
C PHE A 27 -0.81 -2.50 4.96
N GLU A 28 -1.27 -2.05 6.11
CA GLU A 28 -2.60 -2.39 6.60
C GLU A 28 -3.61 -1.51 5.85
N ILE A 29 -4.64 -2.15 5.31
CA ILE A 29 -5.68 -1.51 4.51
C ILE A 29 -7.04 -1.60 5.21
N ALA A 30 -8.00 -0.78 4.77
CA ALA A 30 -9.37 -0.94 5.23
C ALA A 30 -9.97 -2.27 4.73
N ASP A 31 -10.79 -2.92 5.56
CA ASP A 31 -11.31 -4.26 5.28
C ASP A 31 -12.22 -4.31 4.04
N GLU A 32 -12.88 -3.19 3.71
CA GLU A 32 -13.72 -3.05 2.52
C GLU A 32 -12.92 -2.64 1.26
N ALA A 33 -11.61 -2.41 1.37
CA ALA A 33 -10.80 -1.94 0.27
C ALA A 33 -10.45 -3.06 -0.72
N ASN A 34 -10.63 -2.78 -2.01
CA ASN A 34 -10.25 -3.70 -3.08
C ASN A 34 -8.86 -3.37 -3.64
N LYS A 35 -8.28 -4.30 -4.43
CA LYS A 35 -6.94 -4.15 -5.01
C LYS A 35 -6.78 -2.91 -5.90
N MET A 36 -7.82 -2.53 -6.65
CA MET A 36 -7.80 -1.35 -7.51
C MET A 36 -7.74 -0.06 -6.69
N MET A 37 -8.52 0.01 -5.61
CA MET A 37 -8.52 1.14 -4.67
C MET A 37 -7.17 1.29 -3.98
N VAL A 38 -6.56 0.18 -3.55
CA VAL A 38 -5.22 0.20 -2.93
C VAL A 38 -4.18 0.71 -3.92
N LYS A 39 -4.22 0.24 -5.18
CA LYS A 39 -3.35 0.74 -6.24
C LYS A 39 -3.48 2.25 -6.41
N ASP A 40 -4.69 2.74 -6.65
CA ASP A 40 -4.96 4.16 -6.87
C ASP A 40 -4.58 5.03 -5.66
N ALA A 41 -4.83 4.53 -4.44
CA ALA A 41 -4.49 5.22 -3.21
C ALA A 41 -2.97 5.39 -3.05
N VAL A 42 -2.20 4.31 -3.27
CA VAL A 42 -0.73 4.36 -3.19
C VAL A 42 -0.15 5.26 -4.28
N GLU A 43 -0.62 5.13 -5.52
CA GLU A 43 -0.13 5.96 -6.64
C GLU A 43 -0.39 7.45 -6.40
N LYS A 44 -1.58 7.82 -5.90
CA LYS A 44 -1.92 9.23 -5.63
C LYS A 44 -1.22 9.78 -4.38
N ALA A 45 -1.14 9.00 -3.31
CA ALA A 45 -0.54 9.46 -2.04
C ALA A 45 0.98 9.66 -2.17
N PHE A 46 1.67 8.74 -2.85
CA PHE A 46 3.13 8.75 -2.96
C PHE A 46 3.65 9.21 -4.31
N LYS A 47 2.77 9.51 -5.28
CA LYS A 47 3.12 9.91 -6.66
C LYS A 47 4.06 8.90 -7.34
N VAL A 48 3.79 7.61 -7.14
CA VAL A 48 4.55 6.49 -7.71
C VAL A 48 3.69 5.70 -8.70
N LYS A 49 4.30 4.76 -9.43
CA LYS A 49 3.59 3.80 -10.28
C LYS A 49 3.69 2.40 -9.67
N VAL A 50 2.54 1.79 -9.41
CA VAL A 50 2.45 0.46 -8.79
C VAL A 50 2.46 -0.61 -9.88
N THR A 51 3.42 -1.53 -9.78
CA THR A 51 3.58 -2.64 -10.73
C THR A 51 2.70 -3.85 -10.43
N GLY A 52 2.29 -4.05 -9.17
CA GLY A 52 1.40 -5.12 -8.75
C GLY A 52 0.89 -4.98 -7.31
N VAL A 53 -0.29 -5.57 -7.03
CA VAL A 53 -0.98 -5.59 -5.72
C VAL A 53 -1.48 -7.00 -5.37
#